data_AF-A0A2G6DM94-F1
#
_entry.id   AF-A0A2G6DM94-F1
#
_cell.length_a   1.000
_cell.length_b   1.000
_cell.length_c   1.000
_cell.angle_alpha   90.00
_cell.angle_beta   90.00
_cell.angle_gamma   90.00
#
_symmetry.space_group_name_H-M   'P 1'
#
loop_
_entity.id
_entity.type
_entity.pdbx_description
1 polymer ?
#
loop_
_entity_poly.entity_id
_entity_poly.type
_entity_poly.pdbx_seq_one_letter_code
_entity_poly.pdbx_strand_id
1 'polypeptide(L)'
;MWTDGETRTYAEECGTMNIMFVTKNRELHTPELTGTILPGVTRDSLLRLAPKHGLQPVQRRIPMHEVLAKLQTGEITEVFACGTAAVITPIIGFRGPNDVDVSVGDETPGKFSMELREHLTGIQYGHMPDYFGWMTKVV
;
A
#
# COMPACT_ATOMS: atom_id res chain seq x y z
N MET A 1 -6.22 8.71 7.28
CA MET A 1 -5.92 8.71 5.83
C MET A 1 -6.22 10.09 5.30
N TRP A 2 -5.28 10.66 4.54
CA TRP A 2 -5.42 11.93 3.85
C TRP A 2 -6.19 11.74 2.55
N THR A 3 -6.94 12.78 2.19
CA THR A 3 -7.63 12.91 0.92
C THR A 3 -7.16 14.17 0.21
N ASP A 4 -7.34 14.23 -1.10
CA ASP A 4 -6.94 15.38 -1.91
C ASP A 4 -7.46 16.70 -1.35
N GLY A 5 -6.63 17.74 -1.40
CA GLY A 5 -6.97 19.04 -0.82
C GLY A 5 -8.11 19.79 -1.52
N GLU A 6 -8.37 19.49 -2.80
CA GLU A 6 -9.36 20.20 -3.62
C GLU A 6 -10.79 19.71 -3.36
N THR A 7 -11.01 18.40 -3.46
CA THR A 7 -12.35 17.80 -3.39
C THR A 7 -12.56 16.97 -2.13
N ARG A 8 -11.48 16.56 -1.44
CA ARG A 8 -11.50 15.63 -0.30
C ARG A 8 -12.18 14.31 -0.63
N THR A 9 -12.04 13.84 -1.87
CA THR A 9 -12.71 12.63 -2.37
C THR A 9 -11.77 11.53 -2.84
N TYR A 10 -10.49 11.82 -3.06
CA TYR A 10 -9.49 10.85 -3.52
C TYR A 10 -8.52 10.51 -2.41
N ALA A 11 -8.18 9.23 -2.26
CA ALA A 11 -7.16 8.77 -1.33
C ALA A 11 -5.77 9.26 -1.77
N GLU A 12 -4.97 9.75 -0.83
CA GLU A 12 -3.58 10.18 -1.07
C GLU A 12 -2.57 9.40 -0.22
N GLU A 13 -2.52 9.67 1.09
CA GLU A 13 -1.52 9.11 2.00
C GLU A 13 -2.11 8.69 3.35
N CYS A 14 -1.37 7.90 4.12
CA CYS A 14 -1.70 7.54 5.49
C CYS A 14 -0.69 8.15 6.46
N GLY A 15 -0.99 9.35 6.98
CA GLY A 15 -0.04 10.07 7.84
C GLY A 15 1.12 10.59 7.01
N THR A 16 2.32 10.04 7.23
CA THR A 16 3.56 10.34 6.48
C THR A 16 4.03 9.14 5.63
N MET A 17 3.12 8.23 5.31
CA MET A 17 3.37 7.02 4.55
C MET A 17 2.45 6.96 3.34
N ASN A 18 2.94 6.40 2.23
CA ASN A 18 2.06 6.09 1.10
C ASN A 18 1.11 4.95 1.46
N ILE A 19 -0.01 4.83 0.76
CA ILE A 19 -1.01 3.79 0.97
C ILE A 19 -1.14 2.86 -0.25
N MET A 20 -1.40 1.59 0.03
CA MET A 20 -1.49 0.51 -0.94
C MET A 20 -2.73 -0.34 -0.66
N PHE A 21 -3.42 -0.78 -1.71
CA PHE A 21 -4.59 -1.64 -1.64
C PHE A 21 -4.37 -2.88 -2.50
N VAL A 22 -4.61 -4.07 -1.96
CA VAL A 22 -4.59 -5.32 -2.70
C VAL A 22 -6.02 -5.71 -3.05
N THR A 23 -6.26 -6.03 -4.32
CA THR A 23 -7.58 -6.51 -4.78
C THR A 23 -7.61 -8.02 -4.92
N LYS A 24 -8.82 -8.60 -4.90
CA LYS A 24 -9.03 -10.04 -5.15
C LYS A 24 -8.50 -10.49 -6.52
N ASN A 25 -8.44 -9.57 -7.49
CA ASN A 25 -7.93 -9.84 -8.85
C ASN A 25 -6.40 -9.76 -8.94
N ARG A 26 -5.71 -9.74 -7.79
CA ARG A 26 -4.26 -9.68 -7.69
C ARG A 26 -3.68 -8.37 -8.27
N GLU A 27 -4.34 -7.25 -8.03
CA GLU A 27 -3.81 -5.93 -8.35
C GLU A 27 -3.34 -5.22 -7.07
N LEU A 28 -2.17 -4.58 -7.14
CA LEU A 28 -1.65 -3.70 -6.11
C LEU A 28 -1.90 -2.24 -6.53
N HIS A 29 -2.97 -1.66 -6.01
CA HIS A 29 -3.35 -0.29 -6.28
C HIS A 29 -2.68 0.68 -5.34
N THR A 30 -2.27 1.83 -5.86
CA THR A 30 -1.84 2.98 -5.06
C THR A 30 -2.22 4.28 -5.78
N PRO A 31 -2.47 5.38 -5.04
CA PRO A 31 -2.67 6.68 -5.65
C PRO A 31 -1.53 7.05 -6.61
N GLU A 32 -1.87 7.54 -7.80
CA GLU A 32 -0.89 8.08 -8.75
C GLU A 32 -0.30 9.40 -8.23
N LEU A 33 0.92 9.74 -8.66
CA LEU A 33 1.59 10.95 -8.20
C LEU A 33 0.96 12.19 -8.88
N THR A 34 0.16 12.91 -8.12
CA THR A 34 -0.53 14.15 -8.54
C THR A 34 0.26 15.43 -8.24
N GLY A 35 1.43 15.32 -7.61
CA GLY A 35 2.25 16.43 -7.13
C GLY A 35 2.05 16.79 -5.65
N THR A 36 0.97 16.31 -5.03
CA THR A 36 0.67 16.44 -3.58
C THR A 36 1.01 15.21 -2.77
N ILE A 37 1.29 14.08 -3.44
CA ILE A 37 1.71 12.82 -2.85
C ILE A 37 3.22 12.70 -2.93
N LEU A 38 3.87 12.38 -1.82
CA LEU A 38 5.31 12.18 -1.77
C LEU A 38 5.69 10.93 -2.59
N PRO A 39 6.64 11.03 -3.53
CA PRO A 39 7.16 9.87 -4.27
C PRO A 39 8.05 9.01 -3.37
N GLY A 40 7.44 8.25 -2.46
CA GLY A 40 8.16 7.44 -1.48
C GLY A 40 8.98 6.32 -2.11
N VAL A 41 10.23 6.17 -1.68
CA VAL A 41 11.13 5.11 -2.16
C VAL A 41 10.58 3.72 -1.84
N THR A 42 10.04 3.52 -0.63
CA THR A 42 9.39 2.25 -0.26
C THR A 42 8.20 1.94 -1.17
N ARG A 43 7.40 2.95 -1.54
CA ARG A 43 6.28 2.78 -2.49
C ARG A 43 6.78 2.29 -3.85
N ASP A 44 7.81 2.94 -4.40
CA ASP A 44 8.41 2.53 -5.69
C ASP A 44 8.97 1.10 -5.63
N SER A 45 9.73 0.76 -4.59
CA SER A 45 10.27 -0.58 -4.40
C SER A 45 9.19 -1.65 -4.36
N LEU A 46 8.07 -1.39 -3.68
CA LEU A 46 6.96 -2.33 -3.58
C LEU A 46 6.22 -2.51 -4.91
N LEU A 47 6.03 -1.45 -5.69
CA LEU A 47 5.48 -1.54 -7.04
C LEU A 47 6.37 -2.38 -7.96
N ARG A 48 7.68 -2.28 -7.84
CA ARG A 48 8.66 -3.10 -8.59
C ARG A 48 8.71 -4.56 -8.12
N LEU A 49 8.45 -4.83 -6.84
CA LEU A 49 8.38 -6.18 -6.28
C LEU A 49 7.06 -6.89 -6.58
N ALA A 50 5.96 -6.15 -6.72
CA ALA A 50 4.61 -6.70 -6.90
C ALA A 50 4.52 -7.82 -7.96
N PRO A 51 5.10 -7.69 -9.17
CA PRO A 51 5.05 -8.77 -10.17
C PRO A 51 5.69 -10.08 -9.73
N LYS A 52 6.74 -10.05 -8.88
CA LYS A 52 7.37 -11.27 -8.34
C LYS A 52 6.46 -12.03 -7.38
N HIS A 53 5.48 -11.35 -6.79
CA HIS A 53 4.44 -11.94 -5.95
C HIS A 53 3.14 -12.22 -6.73
N GLY A 54 3.19 -12.10 -8.06
CA GLY A 54 2.04 -12.26 -8.94
C GLY A 54 0.97 -11.20 -8.73
N LEU A 55 1.37 -9.99 -8.34
CA LEU A 55 0.50 -8.82 -8.25
C LEU A 55 0.79 -7.86 -9.42
N GLN A 56 -0.27 -7.34 -10.03
CA GLN A 56 -0.18 -6.29 -11.05
C GLN A 56 -0.14 -4.90 -10.37
N PRO A 57 0.93 -4.11 -10.50
CA PRO A 57 0.96 -2.74 -9.96
C PRO A 57 0.04 -1.81 -10.76
N VAL A 58 -0.83 -1.07 -10.09
CA VAL A 58 -1.76 -0.11 -10.70
C VAL A 58 -1.66 1.24 -9.98
N GLN A 59 -1.17 2.25 -10.71
CA GLN A 59 -1.11 3.62 -10.23
C GLN A 59 -2.24 4.41 -10.88
N ARG A 60 -3.18 4.93 -10.08
CA ARG A 60 -4.30 5.75 -10.56
C ARG A 60 -4.87 6.59 -9.42
N ARG A 61 -5.70 7.58 -9.74
CA ARG A 61 -6.59 8.19 -8.74
C ARG A 61 -7.59 7.16 -8.18
N ILE A 62 -7.74 7.16 -6.86
CA ILE A 62 -8.58 6.21 -6.13
C ILE A 62 -9.62 6.99 -5.32
N PRO A 63 -10.88 7.04 -5.76
CA PRO A 63 -11.95 7.67 -4.99
C PRO A 63 -12.23 6.94 -3.67
N MET A 64 -12.42 7.68 -2.59
CA MET A 64 -12.71 7.13 -1.27
C MET A 64 -14.02 6.33 -1.22
N HIS A 65 -15.05 6.76 -1.95
CA HIS A 65 -16.29 6.00 -2.05
C HIS A 65 -16.07 4.63 -2.69
N GLU A 66 -15.14 4.52 -3.65
CA GLU A 66 -14.74 3.27 -4.28
C GLU A 66 -14.04 2.36 -3.26
N VAL A 67 -13.12 2.90 -2.47
CA VAL A 67 -12.43 2.16 -1.40
C VAL A 67 -13.44 1.58 -0.41
N LEU A 68 -14.34 2.40 0.12
CA LEU A 68 -15.34 1.97 1.09
C LEU A 68 -16.27 0.89 0.53
N ALA A 69 -16.78 1.08 -0.70
CA ALA A 69 -17.62 0.08 -1.36
C ALA A 69 -16.88 -1.22 -1.65
N LYS A 70 -15.60 -1.15 -2.04
CA LYS A 70 -14.77 -2.32 -2.32
C LYS A 70 -14.33 -3.07 -1.06
N LEU A 71 -14.16 -2.38 0.06
CA LEU A 71 -13.95 -3.02 1.36
C LEU A 71 -15.21 -3.78 1.80
N GLN A 72 -16.40 -3.15 1.69
CA GLN A 72 -17.68 -3.78 2.04
C GLN A 72 -18.00 -5.02 1.18
N THR A 73 -17.63 -4.99 -0.09
CA THR A 73 -17.83 -6.12 -1.02
C THR A 73 -16.73 -7.18 -0.96
N GLY A 74 -15.64 -6.93 -0.23
CA GLY A 74 -14.46 -7.81 -0.18
C GLY A 74 -13.61 -7.79 -1.46
N GLU A 75 -13.83 -6.83 -2.37
CA GLU A 75 -13.01 -6.64 -3.56
C GLU A 75 -11.59 -6.18 -3.22
N ILE A 76 -11.46 -5.30 -2.21
CA ILE A 76 -10.17 -4.99 -1.57
C ILE A 76 -9.98 -5.98 -0.42
N THR A 77 -8.94 -6.79 -0.51
CA THR A 77 -8.64 -7.87 0.44
C THR A 77 -7.63 -7.45 1.49
N GLU A 78 -6.72 -6.53 1.16
CA GLU A 78 -5.68 -6.05 2.07
C GLU A 78 -5.43 -4.56 1.86
N VAL A 79 -5.09 -3.85 2.93
CA VAL A 79 -4.67 -2.45 2.87
C VAL A 79 -3.45 -2.28 3.78
N PHE A 80 -2.46 -1.53 3.33
CA PHE A 80 -1.29 -1.24 4.15
C PHE A 80 -0.68 0.12 3.80
N ALA A 81 -0.04 0.73 4.79
CA ALA A 81 0.79 1.90 4.62
C ALA A 81 2.26 1.48 4.45
N CYS A 82 3.05 2.23 3.69
CA CYS A 82 4.47 1.95 3.49
C CYS A 82 5.33 3.22 3.58
N GLY A 83 6.52 3.06 4.17
CA GLY A 83 7.50 4.15 4.33
C GLY A 83 8.76 3.64 5.02
N THR A 84 9.84 4.43 4.99
CA THR A 84 11.18 4.01 5.42
C THR A 84 11.21 3.44 6.84
N ALA A 85 10.51 4.06 7.79
CA ALA A 85 10.62 3.70 9.21
C ALA A 85 9.98 2.34 9.54
N ALA A 86 8.80 2.06 8.97
CA ALA A 86 8.02 0.85 9.29
C ALA A 86 8.07 -0.22 8.19
N VAL A 87 8.60 0.14 7.03
CA VAL A 87 8.57 -0.63 5.77
C VAL A 87 7.14 -0.84 5.27
N ILE A 88 6.37 -1.69 5.94
CA ILE A 88 4.94 -1.93 5.72
C ILE A 88 4.24 -2.01 7.07
N THR A 89 3.14 -1.28 7.20
CA THR A 89 2.20 -1.33 8.32
C THR A 89 0.82 -1.74 7.80
N PRO A 90 0.36 -2.98 8.07
CA PRO A 90 -0.98 -3.42 7.72
C PRO A 90 -2.06 -2.56 8.37
N ILE A 91 -3.16 -2.32 7.66
CA ILE A 91 -4.34 -1.60 8.13
C ILE A 91 -5.52 -2.58 8.14
N ILE A 92 -6.05 -2.85 9.33
CA ILE A 92 -7.10 -3.84 9.56
C ILE A 92 -8.52 -3.24 9.54
N GLY A 93 -8.62 -1.91 9.51
CA GLY A 93 -9.90 -1.22 9.49
C GLY A 93 -9.75 0.29 9.36
N PHE A 94 -10.85 0.94 8.97
CA PHE A 94 -10.98 2.39 8.86
C PHE A 94 -12.17 2.86 9.67
N ARG A 95 -12.02 4.00 10.34
CA ARG A 95 -13.18 4.73 10.84
C ARG A 95 -13.77 5.53 9.69
N GLY A 96 -14.97 5.15 9.25
CA GLY A 96 -15.72 5.82 8.19
C GLY A 96 -16.47 7.06 8.70
N PRO A 97 -17.16 7.78 7.79
CA PRO A 97 -18.06 8.86 8.18
C PRO A 97 -19.14 8.37 9.15
N ASN A 98 -19.53 9.22 10.11
CA ASN A 98 -20.54 8.92 11.15
C ASN A 98 -20.17 7.76 12.08
N ASP A 99 -18.88 7.56 12.38
CA ASP A 99 -18.38 6.51 13.29
C ASP A 99 -18.73 5.07 12.86
N VAL A 100 -18.98 4.86 11.57
CA VAL A 100 -19.15 3.52 11.01
C VAL A 100 -17.78 2.94 10.70
N ASP A 101 -17.37 1.97 11.49
CA ASP A 101 -16.11 1.24 11.24
C ASP A 101 -16.26 0.31 10.03
N VAL A 102 -15.22 0.28 9.18
CA VAL A 102 -15.12 -0.57 8.01
C VAL A 102 -13.87 -1.44 8.16
N SER A 103 -14.07 -2.74 8.34
CA SER A 103 -13.01 -3.72 8.45
C SER A 103 -12.33 -3.99 7.11
N VAL A 104 -11.06 -4.37 7.17
CA VAL A 104 -10.27 -4.83 6.01
C VAL A 104 -10.04 -6.32 6.15
N GLY A 105 -10.47 -7.11 5.16
CA GLY A 105 -10.32 -8.57 5.21
C GLY A 105 -10.97 -9.17 6.46
N ASP A 106 -10.21 -9.97 7.20
CA ASP A 106 -10.59 -10.60 8.46
C ASP A 106 -10.03 -9.86 9.70
N GLU A 107 -9.68 -8.58 9.53
CA GLU A 107 -9.06 -7.73 10.56
C GLU A 107 -7.68 -8.22 11.02
N THR A 108 -6.98 -9.01 10.19
CA THR A 108 -5.60 -9.43 10.42
C THR A 108 -4.66 -8.92 9.32
N PRO A 109 -3.34 -8.88 9.57
CA PRO A 109 -2.35 -8.60 8.53
C PRO A 109 -2.50 -9.54 7.33
N GLY A 110 -2.78 -8.96 6.16
CA GLY A 110 -2.95 -9.71 4.93
C GLY A 110 -1.68 -10.41 4.44
N LYS A 111 -1.86 -11.50 3.69
CA LYS A 111 -0.78 -12.34 3.18
C LYS A 111 0.20 -11.54 2.32
N PHE A 112 -0.28 -10.81 1.32
CA PHE A 112 0.57 -10.08 0.39
C PHE A 112 1.31 -8.93 1.09
N SER A 113 0.66 -8.26 2.03
CA SER A 113 1.25 -7.23 2.89
C SER A 113 2.50 -7.77 3.60
N MET A 114 2.40 -8.98 4.16
CA MET A 114 3.48 -9.61 4.92
C MET A 114 4.56 -10.22 4.00
N GLU A 115 4.18 -10.86 2.89
CA GLU A 115 5.13 -11.40 1.90
C GLU A 115 5.98 -10.29 1.25
N LEU A 116 5.35 -9.15 0.89
CA LEU A 116 6.06 -7.99 0.37
C LEU A 116 7.02 -7.38 1.41
N ARG A 117 6.59 -7.32 2.68
CA ARG A 117 7.41 -6.83 3.79
C ARG A 117 8.63 -7.70 4.00
N GLU A 118 8.43 -9.02 4.07
CA GLU A 118 9.50 -10.00 4.23
C GLU A 118 10.48 -9.93 3.06
N HIS A 119 9.99 -9.84 1.81
CA HIS A 119 10.86 -9.74 0.65
C HIS A 119 11.71 -8.46 0.68
N LEU A 120 11.08 -7.30 0.90
CA LEU A 120 11.79 -6.03 0.90
C LEU A 120 12.81 -5.94 2.06
N THR A 121 12.43 -6.35 3.27
CA THR A 121 13.35 -6.41 4.41
C THR A 121 14.45 -7.45 4.20
N GLY A 122 14.13 -8.59 3.57
CA GLY A 122 15.12 -9.60 3.17
C GLY A 122 16.20 -9.05 2.26
N ILE A 123 15.84 -8.20 1.28
CA ILE A 123 16.81 -7.47 0.45
C ILE A 123 17.62 -6.49 1.31
N GLN A 124 16.95 -5.68 2.13
CA GLN A 124 17.57 -4.66 2.99
C GLN A 124 18.59 -5.24 3.98
N TYR A 125 18.34 -6.45 4.50
CA TYR A 125 19.25 -7.15 5.42
C TYR A 125 20.23 -8.08 4.71
N GLY A 126 20.17 -8.20 3.38
CA GLY A 126 21.05 -9.08 2.59
C GLY A 126 20.74 -10.57 2.72
N HIS A 127 19.56 -10.94 3.24
CA HIS A 127 19.08 -12.33 3.30
C HIS A 127 18.44 -12.80 1.99
N MET A 128 18.03 -11.87 1.12
CA MET A 128 17.49 -12.16 -0.20
C MET A 128 18.32 -11.48 -1.30
N PRO A 129 18.39 -12.07 -2.51
CA PRO A 129 19.10 -11.47 -3.63
C PRO A 129 18.50 -10.13 -4.04
N ASP A 130 19.35 -9.13 -4.19
CA ASP A 130 18.98 -7.83 -4.74
C ASP A 130 18.99 -7.85 -6.27
N TYR A 131 17.88 -8.27 -6.87
CA TYR A 131 17.71 -8.30 -8.33
C TYR A 131 17.64 -6.91 -8.97
N PHE A 132 17.51 -5.84 -8.18
CA PHE A 132 17.27 -4.49 -8.66
C PHE A 132 18.44 -3.53 -8.45
N GLY A 133 19.50 -3.97 -7.77
CA GLY A 133 20.69 -3.17 -7.49
C GLY A 133 20.42 -2.00 -6.54
N TRP A 134 19.50 -2.16 -5.58
CA TRP A 134 19.20 -1.17 -4.55
C TRP A 134 20.23 -1.10 -3.43
N MET A 135 20.88 -2.21 -3.11
CA MET A 135 21.82 -2.32 -2.00
C MET A 135 23.19 -1.83 -2.44
N THR A 136 23.69 -0.81 -1.75
CA THR A 136 25.06 -0.31 -1.92
C THR A 136 25.83 -0.43 -0.63
N LYS A 137 27.11 -0.74 -0.73
CA LYS A 137 28.02 -0.68 0.41
C LYS A 137 28.20 0.79 0.81
N VAL A 138 28.00 1.08 2.09
CA VAL A 138 28.31 2.38 2.68
C VAL A 138 29.63 2.24 3.44
N VAL A 139 30.51 3.25 3.34
CA VAL A 139 31.84 3.28 3.96
C VAL A 139 31.88 4.19 5.17
#